data_AF-A0A2Z6DVH9-F1
#
_entry.id   AF-A0A2Z6DVH9-F1
#
_cell.length_a   1.000
_cell.length_b   1.000
_cell.length_c   1.000
_cell.angle_alpha   90.00
_cell.angle_beta   90.00
_cell.angle_gamma   90.00
#
_symmetry.space_group_name_H-M   'P 1'
#
loop_
_entity.id
_entity.type
_entity.pdbx_description
1 polymer ?
#
loop_
_entity_poly.entity_id
_entity_poly.type
_entity_poly.pdbx_seq_one_letter_code
_entity_poly.pdbx_strand_id
1 'polypeptide(L)'
;MWAWLVDRFETPYLLATLGALIGLAFGYFGQRSRFCLRAATIEFAERQWGQRTTVWLITFSVAVMGTQLAIASGWFDTANVRQLASVGSLSGAILWAIRSRLPRGQIGHAIGAGAVIVVAWIATYQLSLVSFDPVPVRSLTFTSPSANVLMTVLATATVPLDFDFFFIPAVLLGAFLAAWHNRELELQGFQGGHAMKRYLAGAVLMGFGGILAGGCAVGAGVTGASLFSLTSWLTLLAMWVGGIVTHRLVDGTMRAT
;
A
#
# COMPACT_ATOMS: atom_id res chain seq x y z
N MET A 1 -9.30 26.72 8.08
CA MET A 1 -9.65 26.27 6.72
C MET A 1 -10.24 24.86 6.71
N TRP A 2 -9.58 23.86 7.31
CA TRP A 2 -10.14 22.50 7.50
C TRP A 2 -11.45 22.47 8.32
N ALA A 3 -11.51 23.19 9.44
CA ALA A 3 -12.75 23.31 10.23
C ALA A 3 -13.94 23.89 9.45
N TRP A 4 -13.68 24.77 8.47
CA TRP A 4 -14.72 25.37 7.62
C TRP A 4 -15.25 24.42 6.54
N LEU A 5 -14.46 23.42 6.14
CA LEU A 5 -14.84 22.38 5.17
C LEU A 5 -15.67 21.27 5.82
N VAL A 6 -15.40 20.98 7.11
CA VAL A 6 -16.11 20.00 7.92
C VAL A 6 -17.53 20.46 8.26
N ASP A 7 -17.74 21.75 8.53
CA ASP A 7 -19.07 22.31 8.86
C ASP A 7 -20.03 22.40 7.66
N ARG A 8 -19.53 22.31 6.41
CA ARG A 8 -20.36 22.49 5.20
C ARG A 8 -20.74 21.18 4.50
N PHE A 9 -20.02 20.09 4.75
CA PHE A 9 -20.28 18.78 4.16
C PHE A 9 -20.78 17.82 5.23
N GLU A 10 -21.97 17.24 5.04
CA GLU A 10 -22.42 16.09 5.84
C GLU A 10 -21.30 15.04 5.88
N THR A 11 -20.94 14.62 7.10
CA THR A 11 -19.86 13.69 7.46
C THR A 11 -19.61 12.53 6.48
N PRO A 12 -20.63 11.83 5.94
CA PRO A 12 -20.43 10.74 4.98
C PRO A 12 -19.80 11.16 3.63
N TYR A 13 -20.10 12.35 3.11
CA TYR A 13 -19.54 12.79 1.82
C TYR A 13 -18.07 13.21 1.94
N LEU A 14 -17.67 13.72 3.10
CA LEU A 14 -16.27 14.07 3.37
C LEU A 14 -15.40 12.80 3.44
N LEU A 15 -15.88 11.75 4.10
CA LEU A 15 -15.26 10.41 4.13
C LEU A 15 -15.09 9.84 2.71
N ALA A 16 -16.16 9.88 1.93
CA ALA A 16 -16.19 9.37 0.56
C ALA A 16 -15.22 10.11 -0.37
N THR A 17 -15.22 11.44 -0.35
CA THR A 17 -14.35 12.26 -1.20
C THR A 17 -12.87 12.11 -0.81
N LEU A 18 -12.57 12.03 0.48
CA LEU A 18 -11.21 11.82 0.97
C LEU A 18 -10.68 10.44 0.58
N GLY A 19 -11.48 9.38 0.73
CA GLY A 19 -11.15 8.03 0.27
C GLY A 19 -10.97 7.94 -1.23
N ALA A 20 -11.83 8.62 -2.00
CA ALA A 20 -11.70 8.70 -3.45
C ALA A 20 -10.41 9.44 -3.86
N LEU A 21 -10.09 10.59 -3.26
CA LEU A 21 -8.90 11.36 -3.60
C LEU A 21 -7.61 10.61 -3.25
N ILE A 22 -7.54 10.02 -2.05
CA ILE A 22 -6.38 9.23 -1.62
C ILE A 22 -6.24 7.98 -2.49
N GLY A 23 -7.34 7.29 -2.79
CA GLY A 23 -7.35 6.12 -3.67
C GLY A 23 -6.86 6.45 -5.08
N LEU A 24 -7.39 7.52 -5.68
CA LEU A 24 -7.00 7.96 -7.02
C LEU A 24 -5.52 8.37 -7.05
N ALA A 25 -5.06 9.15 -6.08
CA ALA A 25 -3.66 9.54 -5.97
C ALA A 25 -2.75 8.32 -5.80
N PHE A 26 -3.08 7.39 -4.89
CA PHE A 26 -2.29 6.18 -4.67
C PHE A 26 -2.27 5.29 -5.91
N GLY A 27 -3.40 5.09 -6.58
CA GLY A 27 -3.47 4.33 -7.83
C GLY A 27 -2.61 4.94 -8.94
N TYR A 28 -2.66 6.27 -9.09
CA TYR A 28 -1.87 6.99 -10.09
C TYR A 28 -0.36 6.88 -9.83
N PHE A 29 0.09 7.21 -8.61
CA PHE A 29 1.50 7.15 -8.25
C PHE A 29 2.01 5.72 -8.13
N GLY A 30 1.19 4.78 -7.66
CA GLY A 30 1.54 3.37 -7.52
C GLY A 30 1.79 2.70 -8.87
N GLN A 31 0.88 2.90 -9.83
CA GLN A 31 1.06 2.39 -11.20
C GLN A 31 2.29 3.00 -11.86
N ARG A 32 2.49 4.31 -11.72
CA ARG A 32 3.59 5.03 -12.38
C ARG A 32 4.96 4.78 -11.77
N SER A 33 5.03 4.56 -10.46
CA SER A 33 6.27 4.15 -9.79
C SER A 33 6.65 2.70 -10.08
N ARG A 34 5.69 1.86 -10.51
CA ARG A 34 5.81 0.39 -10.58
C ARG A 34 6.13 -0.20 -9.20
N PHE A 35 5.51 0.37 -8.18
CA PHE A 35 5.64 -0.10 -6.81
C PHE A 35 5.06 -1.52 -6.70
N CYS A 36 5.93 -2.51 -6.47
CA CYS A 36 5.49 -3.89 -6.28
C CYS A 36 6.44 -4.63 -5.35
N LEU A 37 5.95 -4.98 -4.15
CA LEU A 37 6.71 -5.77 -3.17
C LEU A 37 7.18 -7.09 -3.78
N ARG A 38 6.31 -7.78 -4.54
CA ARG A 38 6.65 -9.05 -5.20
C ARG A 38 7.82 -8.91 -6.16
N ALA A 39 7.82 -7.89 -7.02
CA ALA A 39 8.91 -7.69 -7.97
C ALA A 39 10.23 -7.35 -7.26
N ALA A 40 10.17 -6.54 -6.19
CA ALA A 40 11.34 -6.25 -5.35
C ALA A 40 11.90 -7.52 -4.67
N THR A 41 11.03 -8.40 -4.15
CA THR A 41 11.49 -9.68 -3.56
C THR A 41 12.17 -10.60 -4.56
N ILE A 42 11.69 -10.63 -5.81
CA ILE A 42 12.26 -11.45 -6.87
C ILE A 42 13.63 -10.90 -7.30
N GLU A 43 13.72 -9.59 -7.58
CA GLU A 43 14.99 -8.94 -7.92
C GLU A 43 16.05 -9.16 -6.82
N PHE A 44 15.64 -9.02 -5.56
CA PHE A 44 16.50 -9.32 -4.42
C PHE A 44 16.91 -10.80 -4.37
N ALA A 45 15.98 -11.73 -4.62
CA ALA A 45 16.25 -13.17 -4.66
C ALA A 45 17.29 -13.54 -5.73
N GLU A 46 17.22 -12.89 -6.89
CA GLU A 46 18.12 -13.10 -8.03
C GLU A 46 19.45 -12.35 -7.90
N ARG A 47 19.69 -11.64 -6.78
CA ARG A 47 20.86 -10.77 -6.54
C ARG A 47 21.03 -9.66 -7.59
N GLN A 48 19.96 -9.33 -8.32
CA GLN A 48 19.96 -8.23 -9.27
C GLN A 48 19.37 -7.01 -8.59
N TRP A 49 20.23 -6.04 -8.26
CA TRP A 49 19.82 -4.77 -7.68
C TRP A 49 19.17 -3.90 -8.76
N GLY A 50 17.90 -4.19 -9.04
CA GLY A 50 17.14 -3.60 -10.13
C GLY A 50 16.41 -2.31 -9.75
N GLN A 51 15.76 -1.75 -10.77
CA GLN A 51 14.99 -0.51 -10.70
C GLN A 51 13.82 -0.61 -9.70
N ARG A 52 13.20 -1.79 -9.53
CA ARG A 52 11.96 -1.96 -8.75
C ARG A 52 12.25 -2.09 -7.26
N THR A 53 13.29 -2.83 -6.89
CA THR A 53 13.81 -2.87 -5.51
C THR A 53 14.18 -1.47 -5.04
N THR A 54 14.75 -0.68 -5.95
CA THR A 54 15.10 0.70 -5.69
C THR A 54 13.91 1.58 -5.39
N VAL A 55 12.90 1.55 -6.26
CA VAL A 55 11.64 2.28 -6.06
C VAL A 55 10.99 1.89 -4.72
N TRP A 56 10.92 0.59 -4.42
CA TRP A 56 10.30 0.12 -3.19
C TRP A 56 11.01 0.66 -1.95
N LEU A 57 12.35 0.61 -1.91
CA LEU A 57 13.15 1.15 -0.81
C LEU A 57 13.00 2.68 -0.67
N ILE A 58 12.90 3.42 -1.76
CA ILE A 58 12.65 4.87 -1.73
C ILE A 58 11.26 5.15 -1.15
N THR A 59 10.22 4.49 -1.65
CA THR A 59 8.85 4.66 -1.15
C THR A 59 8.75 4.28 0.34
N PHE A 60 9.36 3.17 0.73
CA PHE A 60 9.43 2.75 2.14
C PHE A 60 10.13 3.80 3.00
N SER A 61 11.29 4.31 2.57
CA SER A 61 12.03 5.34 3.30
C SER A 61 11.24 6.62 3.44
N VAL A 62 10.57 7.07 2.38
CA VAL A 62 9.71 8.27 2.39
C VAL A 62 8.52 8.07 3.33
N ALA A 63 7.90 6.88 3.33
CA ALA A 63 6.81 6.56 4.23
C ALA A 63 7.27 6.55 5.70
N VAL A 64 8.41 5.94 6.01
CA VAL A 64 8.98 5.94 7.37
C VAL A 64 9.36 7.36 7.78
N MET A 65 10.19 8.06 6.99
CA MET A 65 10.60 9.43 7.33
C MET A 65 9.40 10.38 7.48
N GLY A 66 8.41 10.29 6.58
CA GLY A 66 7.24 11.15 6.64
C GLY A 66 6.32 10.83 7.82
N THR A 67 6.15 9.57 8.19
CA THR A 67 5.39 9.18 9.40
C THR A 67 6.13 9.60 10.67
N GLN A 68 7.44 9.39 10.76
CA GLN A 68 8.26 9.84 11.90
C GLN A 68 8.25 11.36 12.03
N LEU A 69 8.33 12.11 10.92
CA LEU A 69 8.25 13.57 10.92
C LEU A 69 6.88 14.05 11.40
N ALA A 70 5.80 13.40 10.98
CA ALA A 70 4.45 13.76 11.39
C ALA A 70 4.18 13.46 12.88
N ILE A 71 4.79 12.39 13.42
CA ILE A 71 4.78 12.11 14.86
C ILE A 71 5.57 13.18 15.61
N ALA A 72 6.78 13.53 15.14
CA ALA A 72 7.63 14.53 15.76
C ALA A 72 7.02 15.95 15.76
N SER A 73 6.22 16.29 14.75
CA SER A 73 5.52 17.57 14.70
C SER A 73 4.32 17.68 15.65
N GLY A 74 4.01 16.62 16.43
CA GLY A 74 2.89 16.62 17.37
C GLY A 74 1.52 16.53 16.71
N TRP A 75 1.46 16.13 15.44
CA TRP A 75 0.20 15.94 14.70
C TRP A 75 -0.41 14.56 14.98
N PHE A 76 0.31 13.67 15.67
CA PHE A 76 -0.13 12.34 16.10
C PHE A 76 0.08 12.17 17.60
N ASP A 77 -0.99 11.90 18.35
CA ASP A 77 -0.86 11.45 19.74
C ASP A 77 -0.65 9.93 19.76
N THR A 78 0.58 9.51 20.05
CA THR A 78 0.99 8.09 20.08
C THR A 78 0.59 7.39 21.39
N ALA A 79 -0.28 8.00 22.20
CA ALA A 79 -0.73 7.50 23.49
C ALA A 79 -1.28 6.05 23.46
N ASN A 80 -1.71 5.53 22.30
CA ASN A 80 -2.15 4.14 22.11
C ASN A 80 -1.14 3.21 21.41
N VAL A 81 0.06 3.65 21.03
CA VAL A 81 1.07 2.82 20.36
C VAL A 81 2.36 2.76 21.19
N ARG A 82 2.26 2.19 22.40
CA ARG A 82 3.38 1.95 23.32
C ARG A 82 4.33 0.82 22.93
N GLN A 83 4.17 0.20 21.76
CA GLN A 83 4.98 -0.98 21.40
C GLN A 83 6.11 -0.65 20.43
N LEU A 84 7.28 -0.45 21.06
CA LEU A 84 8.64 -0.52 20.50
C LEU A 84 8.99 0.50 19.41
N ALA A 85 9.10 1.76 19.82
CA ALA A 85 9.97 2.73 19.18
C ALA A 85 11.45 2.34 19.40
N SER A 86 11.92 1.28 18.73
CA SER A 86 13.35 1.11 18.47
C SER A 86 13.68 1.93 17.24
N VAL A 87 14.50 2.97 17.40
CA VAL A 87 15.08 3.75 16.29
C VAL A 87 15.95 2.81 15.46
N GLY A 88 15.33 2.11 14.50
CA GLY A 88 16.07 1.34 13.51
C GLY A 88 16.88 2.28 12.64
N SER A 89 18.14 1.95 12.38
CA SER A 89 19.06 2.79 11.62
C SER A 89 18.56 2.99 10.17
N LEU A 90 17.91 4.13 9.94
CA LEU A 90 17.44 4.63 8.64
C LEU A 90 18.57 4.95 7.65
N SER A 91 19.82 4.87 8.11
CA SER A 91 21.01 5.26 7.36
C SER A 91 21.19 4.44 6.07
N GLY A 92 20.94 3.14 6.08
CA GLY A 92 21.13 2.27 4.91
C GLY A 92 20.18 2.56 3.75
N ALA A 93 18.90 2.83 4.05
CA ALA A 93 17.88 3.06 3.03
C ALA A 93 17.95 4.49 2.44
N ILE A 94 18.27 5.49 3.27
CA ILE A 94 18.44 6.89 2.85
C ILE A 94 19.71 7.07 2.02
N LEU A 95 20.85 6.53 2.47
CA LEU A 95 22.11 6.64 1.71
C LEU A 95 22.02 5.95 0.34
N TRP A 96 21.30 4.84 0.26
CA TRP A 96 21.15 4.10 -0.99
C TRP A 96 20.09 4.72 -1.91
N ALA A 97 19.01 5.32 -1.38
CA ALA A 97 18.08 6.15 -2.15
C ALA A 97 18.81 7.30 -2.87
N ILE A 98 19.73 7.98 -2.17
CA ILE A 98 20.53 9.09 -2.73
C ILE A 98 21.58 8.60 -3.74
N ARG A 99 22.06 7.35 -3.62
CA ARG A 99 23.04 6.74 -4.54
C ARG A 99 22.41 6.10 -5.79
N SER A 100 21.08 6.01 -5.86
CA SER A 100 20.40 5.29 -6.91
C SER A 100 20.53 5.96 -8.29
N ARG A 101 20.83 5.17 -9.34
CA ARG A 101 20.91 5.61 -10.75
C ARG A 101 19.53 5.62 -11.44
N LEU A 102 18.48 6.05 -10.75
CA LEU A 102 17.13 6.09 -11.31
C LEU A 102 16.90 7.34 -12.18
N PRO A 103 16.10 7.25 -13.26
CA PRO A 103 15.66 8.43 -13.99
C PRO A 103 14.83 9.34 -13.06
N ARG A 104 15.11 10.65 -13.06
CA ARG A 104 14.54 11.64 -12.13
C ARG A 104 13.00 11.59 -12.03
N GLY A 105 12.31 11.24 -13.13
CA GLY A 105 10.85 11.09 -13.14
C GLY A 105 10.35 9.99 -12.21
N GLN A 106 11.01 8.82 -12.16
CA GLN A 106 10.52 7.70 -11.37
C GLN A 106 10.73 7.89 -9.87
N ILE A 107 11.81 8.58 -9.48
CA ILE A 107 12.04 9.00 -8.09
C ILE A 107 10.88 9.88 -7.62
N GLY A 108 10.43 10.83 -8.46
CA GLY A 108 9.28 11.69 -8.16
C GLY A 108 8.00 10.91 -7.89
N HIS A 109 7.71 9.87 -8.69
CA HIS A 109 6.53 9.02 -8.47
C HIS A 109 6.66 8.11 -7.24
N ALA A 110 7.86 7.60 -6.95
CA ALA A 110 8.13 6.80 -5.76
C ALA A 110 7.97 7.61 -4.46
N ILE A 111 8.45 8.86 -4.47
CA ILE A 111 8.22 9.83 -3.39
C ILE A 111 6.72 10.15 -3.29
N GLY A 112 6.05 10.39 -4.43
CA GLY A 112 4.60 10.61 -4.46
C GLY A 112 3.81 9.48 -3.82
N ALA A 113 4.12 8.23 -4.15
CA ALA A 113 3.47 7.06 -3.53
C ALA A 113 3.71 7.00 -2.00
N GLY A 114 4.92 7.30 -1.55
CA GLY A 114 5.27 7.36 -0.13
C GLY A 114 4.55 8.50 0.60
N ALA A 115 4.47 9.67 -0.02
CA ALA A 115 3.77 10.83 0.51
C ALA A 115 2.27 10.57 0.66
N VAL A 116 1.64 9.84 -0.27
CA VAL A 116 0.22 9.46 -0.16
C VAL A 116 -0.04 8.56 1.05
N ILE A 117 0.92 7.69 1.44
CA ILE A 117 0.80 6.89 2.68
C ILE A 117 0.76 7.80 3.92
N VAL A 118 1.62 8.83 3.95
CA VAL A 118 1.68 9.79 5.06
C VAL A 118 0.42 10.66 5.10
N VAL A 119 -0.04 11.14 3.94
CA VAL A 119 -1.29 11.89 3.81
C VAL A 119 -2.48 11.05 4.25
N ALA A 120 -2.53 9.76 3.91
CA ALA A 120 -3.57 8.86 4.36
C ALA A 120 -3.59 8.70 5.89
N TRP A 121 -2.41 8.59 6.52
CA TRP A 121 -2.31 8.60 7.98
C TRP A 121 -2.87 9.87 8.61
N ILE A 122 -2.44 11.03 8.11
CA ILE A 122 -2.87 12.33 8.64
C ILE A 122 -4.37 12.51 8.44
N ALA A 123 -4.88 12.16 7.27
CA ALA A 123 -6.28 12.33 6.94
C ALA A 123 -7.19 11.45 7.80
N THR A 124 -6.86 10.16 7.98
CA THR A 124 -7.62 9.28 8.86
C THR A 124 -7.53 9.71 10.33
N TYR A 125 -6.37 10.20 10.79
CA TYR A 125 -6.22 10.71 12.16
C TYR A 125 -7.07 11.95 12.42
N GLN A 126 -7.03 12.94 11.52
CA GLN A 126 -7.84 14.16 11.63
C GLN A 126 -9.34 13.85 11.62
N LEU A 127 -9.75 12.85 10.83
CA LEU A 127 -11.13 12.40 10.76
C LEU A 127 -11.58 11.66 12.03
N SER A 128 -10.69 10.88 12.64
CA SER A 128 -10.93 10.22 13.94
C SER A 128 -11.13 11.20 15.10
N LEU A 129 -10.65 12.45 14.99
CA LEU A 129 -10.85 13.47 16.03
C LEU A 129 -12.22 14.15 15.96
N VAL A 130 -12.94 13.99 14.83
CA VAL A 130 -14.22 14.68 14.56
C VAL A 130 -15.40 13.70 14.61
N SER A 131 -15.20 12.41 14.33
CA SER A 131 -16.23 11.37 14.45
C SER A 131 -16.27 10.77 15.86
N PHE A 132 -17.43 10.85 16.52
CA PHE A 132 -17.70 10.22 17.83
C PHE A 132 -17.95 8.69 17.76
N ASP A 133 -17.93 8.10 16.56
CA ASP A 133 -17.95 6.65 16.33
C ASP A 133 -16.49 6.15 16.26
N PRO A 134 -16.09 5.05 16.92
CA PRO A 134 -14.71 4.53 16.87
C PRO A 134 -14.35 4.05 15.46
N VAL A 135 -13.95 4.99 14.59
CA VAL A 135 -13.36 4.67 13.30
C VAL A 135 -11.90 4.27 13.55
N PRO A 136 -11.51 3.02 13.29
CA PRO A 136 -10.15 2.55 13.56
C PRO A 136 -9.17 3.34 12.69
N VAL A 137 -8.19 3.99 13.32
CA VAL A 137 -7.15 4.77 12.64
C VAL A 137 -6.31 3.83 11.79
N ARG A 138 -6.68 3.71 10.51
CA ARG A 138 -6.03 2.87 9.52
C ARG A 138 -5.57 3.73 8.36
N SER A 139 -4.31 3.52 8.01
CA SER A 139 -3.69 4.00 6.79
C SER A 139 -4.17 3.22 5.55
N LEU A 140 -3.39 3.26 4.47
CA LEU A 140 -3.64 2.49 3.25
C LEU A 140 -3.59 0.97 3.49
N THR A 141 -4.73 0.30 3.28
CA THR A 141 -4.87 -1.16 3.22
C THR A 141 -5.82 -1.54 2.09
N PHE A 142 -5.61 -2.72 1.49
CA PHE A 142 -6.44 -3.23 0.39
C PHE A 142 -7.36 -4.38 0.81
N THR A 143 -6.99 -5.12 1.85
CA THR A 143 -7.72 -6.31 2.28
C THR A 143 -9.08 -5.95 2.90
N SER A 144 -9.13 -4.95 3.80
CA SER A 144 -10.40 -4.57 4.46
C SER A 144 -11.39 -3.93 3.48
N PRO A 145 -11.00 -2.95 2.64
CA PRO A 145 -11.93 -2.35 1.69
C PRO A 145 -12.45 -3.35 0.64
N SER A 146 -11.64 -4.34 0.25
CA SER A 146 -12.06 -5.35 -0.75
C SER A 146 -13.06 -6.34 -0.19
N ALA A 147 -12.88 -6.73 1.08
CA ALA A 147 -13.88 -7.52 1.78
C ALA A 147 -15.20 -6.73 1.90
N ASN A 148 -15.15 -5.45 2.27
CA ASN A 148 -16.34 -4.61 2.41
C ASN A 148 -17.09 -4.46 1.08
N VAL A 149 -16.40 -4.12 -0.02
CA VAL A 149 -17.01 -4.01 -1.35
C VAL A 149 -17.66 -5.33 -1.78
N LEU A 150 -16.99 -6.47 -1.55
CA LEU A 150 -17.55 -7.79 -1.85
C LEU A 150 -18.81 -8.08 -1.03
N MET A 151 -18.80 -7.76 0.27
CA MET A 151 -19.95 -7.95 1.15
C MET A 151 -21.12 -7.03 0.80
N THR A 152 -20.87 -5.81 0.33
CA THR A 152 -21.93 -4.91 -0.18
C THR A 152 -22.65 -5.54 -1.38
N VAL A 153 -21.92 -6.18 -2.30
CA VAL A 153 -22.49 -6.86 -3.46
C VAL A 153 -23.24 -8.14 -3.07
N LEU A 154 -22.68 -8.94 -2.16
CA LEU A 154 -23.25 -10.24 -1.79
C LEU A 154 -24.44 -10.15 -0.83
N ALA A 155 -24.41 -9.23 0.13
CA ALA A 155 -25.43 -9.14 1.16
C ALA A 155 -26.61 -8.22 0.79
N THR A 156 -26.52 -7.47 -0.31
CA THR A 156 -27.42 -6.34 -0.63
C THR A 156 -27.65 -5.42 0.58
N ALA A 157 -26.70 -5.44 1.52
CA ALA A 157 -26.83 -4.72 2.75
C ALA A 157 -26.62 -3.24 2.42
N THR A 158 -27.50 -2.39 2.92
CA THR A 158 -27.28 -0.95 3.06
C THR A 158 -26.15 -0.75 4.06
N VAL A 159 -24.94 -1.19 3.72
CA VAL A 159 -23.72 -0.82 4.43
C VAL A 159 -23.59 0.69 4.22
N PRO A 160 -23.42 1.47 5.29
CA PRO A 160 -23.24 2.91 5.16
C PRO A 160 -22.13 3.22 4.15
N LEU A 161 -22.27 4.35 3.46
CA LEU A 161 -21.31 4.84 2.47
C LEU A 161 -20.00 5.22 3.17
N ASP A 162 -19.18 4.21 3.45
CA ASP A 162 -17.90 4.34 4.13
C ASP A 162 -16.75 4.67 3.17
N PHE A 163 -15.67 5.22 3.72
CA PHE A 163 -14.40 5.49 3.04
C PHE A 163 -13.93 4.30 2.17
N ASP A 164 -14.12 3.08 2.68
CA ASP A 164 -13.68 1.83 2.06
C ASP A 164 -14.37 1.54 0.72
N PHE A 165 -15.65 1.91 0.58
CA PHE A 165 -16.43 1.63 -0.62
C PHE A 165 -15.91 2.42 -1.84
N PHE A 166 -15.56 3.68 -1.63
CA PHE A 166 -15.05 4.56 -2.69
C PHE A 166 -13.55 4.39 -2.96
N PHE A 167 -12.79 3.89 -1.99
CA PHE A 167 -11.35 3.73 -2.10
C PHE A 167 -10.94 2.80 -3.24
N ILE A 168 -11.52 1.60 -3.34
CA ILE A 168 -11.16 0.62 -4.38
C ILE A 168 -11.45 1.08 -5.81
N PRO A 169 -12.67 1.53 -6.16
CA PRO A 169 -12.94 2.02 -7.50
C PRO A 169 -12.07 3.23 -7.84
N ALA A 170 -11.76 4.10 -6.85
CA ALA A 170 -10.86 5.21 -7.05
C ALA A 170 -9.41 4.79 -7.32
N VAL A 171 -8.88 3.80 -6.61
CA VAL A 171 -7.54 3.24 -6.91
C VAL A 171 -7.50 2.64 -8.31
N LEU A 172 -8.54 1.88 -8.69
CA LEU A 172 -8.64 1.29 -10.02
C LEU A 172 -8.66 2.38 -11.11
N LEU A 173 -9.47 3.41 -10.94
CA LEU A 173 -9.51 4.57 -11.85
C LEU A 173 -8.18 5.32 -11.88
N GLY A 174 -7.52 5.54 -10.73
CA GLY A 174 -6.22 6.20 -10.66
C GLY A 174 -5.14 5.43 -11.43
N ALA A 175 -5.09 4.11 -11.28
CA ALA A 175 -4.19 3.24 -12.02
C ALA A 175 -4.51 3.23 -13.52
N PHE A 176 -5.80 3.22 -13.88
CA PHE A 176 -6.25 3.32 -15.27
C PHE A 176 -5.83 4.65 -15.92
N LEU A 177 -6.02 5.78 -15.24
CA LEU A 177 -5.60 7.10 -15.70
C LEU A 177 -4.08 7.17 -15.89
N ALA A 178 -3.30 6.58 -14.98
CA ALA A 178 -1.84 6.52 -15.11
C ALA A 178 -1.41 5.70 -16.34
N ALA A 179 -2.03 4.54 -16.56
CA ALA A 179 -1.75 3.69 -17.72
C ALA A 179 -2.17 4.38 -19.04
N TRP A 180 -3.31 5.07 -19.05
CA TRP A 180 -3.76 5.88 -20.18
C TRP A 180 -2.75 6.97 -20.52
N HIS A 181 -2.28 7.72 -19.51
CA HIS A 181 -1.31 8.80 -19.70
C HIS A 181 -0.02 8.29 -20.33
N ASN A 182 0.48 7.14 -19.87
CA ASN A 182 1.72 6.55 -20.38
C ASN A 182 1.54 5.81 -21.72
N ARG A 183 0.30 5.71 -22.24
CA ARG A 183 -0.05 4.91 -23.43
C ARG A 183 0.41 3.45 -23.33
N GLU A 184 0.38 2.90 -22.12
CA GLU A 184 0.73 1.50 -21.83
C GLU A 184 -0.54 0.61 -21.70
N LEU A 185 -1.69 1.08 -22.22
CA LEU A 185 -2.95 0.33 -22.17
C LEU A 185 -2.92 -0.81 -23.18
N GLU A 186 -2.68 -2.02 -22.68
CA GLU A 186 -2.73 -3.26 -23.46
C GLU A 186 -3.75 -4.21 -22.84
N LEU A 187 -4.67 -4.74 -23.64
CA LEU A 187 -5.57 -5.81 -23.22
C LEU A 187 -4.79 -7.13 -23.18
N GLN A 188 -4.40 -7.55 -21.98
CA GLN A 188 -3.73 -8.84 -21.77
C GLN A 188 -4.75 -9.94 -21.43
N GLY A 189 -4.73 -11.02 -22.23
CA GLY A 189 -5.51 -12.23 -21.99
C GLY A 189 -4.72 -13.30 -21.22
N PHE A 190 -5.43 -14.24 -20.60
CA PHE A 190 -4.79 -15.37 -19.94
C PHE A 190 -4.14 -16.31 -20.97
N GLN A 191 -2.81 -16.45 -20.90
CA GLN A 191 -2.03 -17.34 -21.76
C GLN A 191 -2.21 -18.81 -21.32
N GLY A 192 -3.26 -19.47 -21.82
CA GLY A 192 -3.50 -20.91 -21.65
C GLY A 192 -4.07 -21.35 -20.29
N GLY A 193 -4.62 -22.57 -20.25
CA GLY A 193 -5.33 -23.09 -19.07
C GLY A 193 -4.44 -23.39 -17.85
N HIS A 194 -3.15 -23.67 -18.05
CA HIS A 194 -2.21 -23.91 -16.95
C HIS A 194 -1.82 -22.62 -16.22
N ALA A 195 -1.66 -21.51 -16.95
CA ALA A 195 -1.40 -20.21 -16.32
C ALA A 195 -2.59 -19.73 -15.48
N MET A 196 -3.81 -19.93 -15.98
CA MET A 196 -5.04 -19.56 -15.26
C MET A 196 -5.16 -20.27 -13.91
N LYS A 197 -4.90 -21.58 -13.85
CA LYS A 197 -4.91 -22.35 -12.59
C LYS A 197 -3.86 -21.82 -11.59
N ARG A 198 -2.66 -21.50 -12.07
CA ARG A 198 -1.58 -20.94 -11.23
C ARG A 198 -1.97 -19.57 -10.66
N TYR A 199 -2.56 -18.69 -11.46
CA TYR A 199 -3.01 -17.39 -10.99
C TYR A 199 -4.15 -17.49 -9.98
N LEU A 200 -5.14 -18.37 -10.20
CA LEU A 200 -6.24 -18.58 -9.28
C LEU A 200 -5.77 -19.15 -7.94
N ALA A 201 -4.91 -20.17 -7.97
CA ALA A 201 -4.31 -20.73 -6.76
C ALA A 201 -3.49 -19.67 -5.99
N GLY A 202 -2.71 -18.85 -6.70
CA GLY A 202 -1.97 -17.74 -6.10
C GLY A 202 -2.88 -16.68 -5.46
N ALA A 203 -4.00 -16.32 -6.11
CA ALA A 203 -4.96 -15.36 -5.59
C ALA A 203 -5.61 -15.84 -4.28
N VAL A 204 -6.02 -17.11 -4.22
CA VAL A 204 -6.59 -17.71 -2.99
C VAL A 204 -5.57 -17.72 -1.85
N LEU A 205 -4.34 -18.14 -2.13
CA LEU A 205 -3.26 -18.15 -1.13
C LEU A 205 -2.89 -16.75 -0.64
N MET A 206 -2.84 -15.75 -1.54
CA MET A 206 -2.56 -14.36 -1.16
C MET A 206 -3.70 -13.74 -0.34
N GLY A 207 -4.96 -14.03 -0.68
CA GLY A 207 -6.12 -13.57 0.08
C GLY A 207 -6.15 -14.14 1.50
N PHE A 208 -6.04 -15.46 1.62
CA PHE A 208 -5.99 -16.15 2.90
C PHE A 208 -4.79 -15.72 3.75
N GLY A 209 -3.60 -15.65 3.14
CA GLY A 209 -2.39 -15.19 3.81
C GLY A 209 -2.47 -13.73 4.27
N GLY A 210 -3.12 -12.85 3.50
CA GLY A 210 -3.32 -11.46 3.88
C GLY A 210 -4.21 -11.29 5.10
N ILE A 211 -5.26 -12.10 5.26
CA ILE A 211 -6.12 -12.10 6.45
C ILE A 211 -5.33 -12.61 7.67
N LEU A 212 -4.62 -13.73 7.54
CA LEU A 212 -3.79 -14.30 8.62
C LEU A 212 -2.67 -13.35 9.08
N ALA A 213 -2.08 -12.61 8.15
CA ALA A 213 -1.04 -11.63 8.42
C ALA A 213 -1.56 -10.31 9.02
N GLY A 214 -2.89 -10.13 9.12
CA GLY A 214 -3.52 -8.90 9.60
C GLY A 214 -3.52 -7.76 8.57
N GLY A 215 -3.25 -8.04 7.29
CA GLY A 215 -3.32 -7.07 6.20
C GLY A 215 -2.52 -7.46 4.95
N CYS A 216 -2.66 -6.65 3.89
CA CYS A 216 -1.89 -6.83 2.66
C CYS A 216 -0.46 -6.28 2.79
N ALA A 217 0.36 -6.51 1.76
CA ALA A 217 1.73 -6.01 1.64
C ALA A 217 1.87 -4.49 1.88
N VAL A 218 0.88 -3.69 1.46
CA VAL A 218 0.87 -2.24 1.70
C VAL A 218 0.48 -1.94 3.15
N GLY A 219 -0.62 -2.52 3.63
CA GLY A 219 -1.14 -2.22 4.97
C GLY A 219 -0.29 -2.79 6.10
N ALA A 220 -0.16 -4.12 6.17
CA ALA A 220 0.60 -4.78 7.23
C ALA A 220 2.11 -4.69 7.02
N GLY A 221 2.57 -4.63 5.77
CA GLY A 221 3.98 -4.51 5.41
C GLY A 221 4.47 -3.07 5.50
N VAL A 222 4.24 -2.27 4.46
CA VAL A 222 4.83 -0.92 4.35
C VAL A 222 4.32 0.02 5.44
N THR A 223 3.01 0.11 5.63
CA THR A 223 2.46 1.12 6.53
C THR A 223 2.50 0.72 8.00
N GLY A 224 2.39 -0.57 8.30
CA GLY A 224 2.61 -1.06 9.65
C GLY A 224 4.08 -0.98 10.06
N ALA A 225 5.02 -1.26 9.14
CA ALA A 225 6.45 -1.16 9.44
C ALA A 225 6.94 0.30 9.56
N SER A 226 6.25 1.27 8.96
CA SER A 226 6.57 2.69 9.16
C SER A 226 6.30 3.20 10.58
N LEU A 227 5.44 2.50 11.33
CA LEU A 227 5.25 2.73 12.76
C LEU A 227 6.24 1.95 13.65
N PHE A 228 7.22 1.25 13.07
CA PHE A 228 8.13 0.34 13.78
C PHE A 228 7.43 -0.77 14.57
N SER A 229 6.21 -1.18 14.16
CA SER A 229 5.52 -2.30 14.79
C SER A 229 6.25 -3.62 14.55
N LEU A 230 6.58 -4.34 15.63
CA LEU A 230 7.29 -5.61 15.57
C LEU A 230 6.51 -6.66 14.76
N THR A 231 5.18 -6.66 14.85
CA THR A 231 4.32 -7.56 14.08
C THR A 231 4.40 -7.28 12.58
N SER A 232 4.46 -6.01 12.19
CA SER A 232 4.59 -5.60 10.79
C SER A 232 5.94 -5.94 10.21
N TRP A 233 7.03 -5.79 10.98
CA TRP A 233 8.36 -6.23 10.56
C TRP A 233 8.44 -7.74 10.39
N LEU A 234 7.86 -8.51 11.33
CA LEU A 234 7.78 -9.96 11.21
C LEU A 234 6.98 -10.39 9.98
N THR A 235 5.82 -9.75 9.75
CA THR A 235 4.98 -9.98 8.57
C THR A 235 5.72 -9.64 7.28
N LEU A 236 6.43 -8.51 7.23
CA LEU A 236 7.19 -8.10 6.05
C LEU A 236 8.32 -9.09 5.74
N LEU A 237 9.05 -9.55 6.77
CA LEU A 237 10.08 -10.58 6.62
C LEU A 237 9.48 -11.92 6.15
N ALA A 238 8.36 -12.34 6.73
CA ALA A 238 7.67 -13.56 6.32
C ALA A 238 7.18 -13.48 4.86
N MET A 239 6.65 -12.33 4.43
CA MET A 239 6.26 -12.10 3.03
C MET A 239 7.47 -12.14 2.09
N TRP A 240 8.60 -11.56 2.49
CA TRP A 240 9.86 -11.65 1.73
C TRP A 240 10.35 -13.08 1.60
N VAL A 241 10.44 -13.82 2.71
CA VAL A 241 10.87 -15.22 2.71
C VAL A 241 9.93 -16.08 1.86
N GLY A 242 8.61 -15.94 2.06
CA GLY A 242 7.60 -16.67 1.29
C GLY A 242 7.67 -16.38 -0.22
N GLY A 243 7.88 -15.12 -0.60
CA GLY A 243 8.07 -14.71 -1.99
C GLY A 243 9.33 -15.32 -2.62
N ILE A 244 10.46 -15.29 -1.90
CA ILE A 244 11.74 -15.87 -2.34
C ILE A 244 11.63 -17.39 -2.48
N VAL A 245 11.04 -18.08 -1.49
CA VAL A 245 10.83 -19.53 -1.52
C VAL A 245 9.94 -19.93 -2.69
N THR A 246 8.81 -19.22 -2.88
CA THR A 246 7.89 -19.49 -3.99
C THR A 246 8.56 -19.26 -5.35
N HIS A 247 9.30 -18.16 -5.50
CA HIS A 247 10.06 -17.89 -6.73
C HIS A 247 11.06 -19.02 -7.03
N ARG A 248 11.81 -19.49 -6.02
CA ARG A 248 12.77 -20.59 -6.21
C ARG A 248 12.09 -21.91 -6.56
N LEU A 249 10.96 -22.24 -5.94
CA LEU A 249 10.23 -23.48 -6.20
C LEU A 249 9.54 -23.48 -7.57
N VAL A 250 8.93 -22.36 -7.96
CA VAL A 250 8.08 -22.27 -9.15
C VAL A 250 8.86 -21.83 -10.40
N ASP A 251 9.77 -20.87 -10.28
CA ASP A 251 10.56 -20.37 -11.42
C ASP A 251 11.87 -21.15 -11.59
N GLY A 252 12.40 -21.74 -10.51
CA GLY A 252 13.53 -22.67 -10.59
C GLY A 252 13.20 -23.98 -11.32
N THR A 253 11.94 -24.43 -11.27
CA THR A 253 11.48 -25.61 -12.02
C THR A 253 11.32 -25.34 -13.52
N MET A 254 10.97 -24.10 -13.92
CA MET A 254 10.85 -23.74 -15.35
C MET A 254 12.20 -23.56 -16.06
N ARG A 255 13.32 -23.35 -15.34
CA ARG A 255 14.66 -23.30 -15.93
C ARG A 255 15.29 -24.68 -16.14
N ALA A 256 14.72 -25.73 -15.54
CA ALA A 256 15.25 -27.10 -15.57
C ALA A 256 14.59 -27.99 -16.65
N THR A 257 13.57 -27.47 -17.34
CA THR A 257 12.91 -28.05 -18.52
C THR A 257 13.20 -27.20 -19.75
#